data_AF-A0A3M1VWP5-F1
#
_entry.id   AF-A0A3M1VWP5-F1
#
_cell.length_a   1.000
_cell.length_b   1.000
_cell.length_c   1.000
_cell.angle_alpha   90.00
_cell.angle_beta   90.00
_cell.angle_gamma   90.00
#
_symmetry.space_group_name_H-M   'P 1'
#
loop_
_entity.id
_entity.type
_entity.pdbx_description
1 polymer ?
#
loop_
_entity_poly.entity_id
_entity_poly.type
_entity_poly.pdbx_seq_one_letter_code
_entity_poly.pdbx_strand_id
1 'polypeptide(L)' 'MPRPARWLALPALSLAFACAAAEPPAAPIGVGSIAPDFTLPAAGGGTRTLSQVAGKKPVVLVFFRGVW' A
#
# COMPACT_ATOMS: atom_id res chain seq x y z
N MET A 1 -24.21 35.38 -49.74
CA MET A 1 -25.02 34.33 -49.09
C MET A 1 -24.42 34.03 -47.73
N PRO A 2 -25.17 34.20 -46.63
CA PRO A 2 -24.74 33.84 -45.28
C PRO A 2 -24.80 32.31 -45.16
N ARG A 3 -23.84 31.69 -44.47
CA ARG A 3 -24.03 30.32 -43.97
C ARG A 3 -23.80 30.27 -42.46
N PRO A 4 -24.72 29.59 -41.75
CA PRO A 4 -24.89 29.73 -40.32
C PRO A 4 -24.12 28.65 -39.55
N ALA A 5 -23.91 28.99 -38.29
CA ALA A 5 -24.10 28.11 -37.14
C ALA A 5 -23.09 27.00 -36.84
N ARG A 6 -22.90 26.93 -35.53
CA ARG A 6 -22.94 25.71 -34.72
C ARG A 6 -21.56 25.26 -34.25
N TRP A 7 -21.09 26.04 -33.29
CA TRP A 7 -20.46 25.58 -32.05
C TRP A 7 -20.71 24.08 -31.81
N LEU A 8 -19.65 23.29 -31.86
CA LEU A 8 -19.62 21.94 -31.35
C LEU A 8 -18.60 21.92 -30.22
N ALA A 9 -19.14 21.88 -29.02
CA ALA A 9 -18.45 21.79 -27.75
C ALA A 9 -17.54 20.56 -27.72
N LEU A 10 -16.29 20.75 -27.33
CA LEU A 10 -15.40 19.65 -26.94
C LEU A 10 -15.94 19.01 -25.65
N PRO A 11 -16.11 17.68 -25.58
CA PRO A 11 -16.37 17.03 -24.31
C PRO A 11 -15.08 17.04 -23.49
N ALA A 12 -15.10 17.77 -22.38
CA ALA A 12 -14.09 17.69 -21.33
C ALA A 12 -14.17 16.30 -20.68
N LEU A 13 -13.31 15.39 -21.14
CA LEU A 13 -13.14 14.08 -20.53
C LEU A 13 -12.33 14.25 -19.24
N SER A 14 -13.05 14.44 -18.14
CA SER A 14 -12.49 14.56 -16.79
C SER A 14 -11.72 13.28 -16.41
N LEU A 15 -10.39 13.36 -16.40
CA LEU A 15 -9.56 12.39 -15.70
C LEU A 15 -9.83 12.52 -14.19
N ALA A 16 -10.55 11.56 -13.63
CA ALA A 16 -10.55 11.34 -12.18
C ALA A 16 -9.17 10.81 -11.77
N PHE A 17 -8.28 11.73 -11.40
CA PHE A 17 -6.98 11.41 -10.82
C PHE A 17 -7.24 10.82 -9.43
N ALA A 18 -7.15 9.49 -9.30
CA ALA A 18 -7.20 8.83 -8.01
C ALA A 18 -6.03 9.34 -7.17
N CYS A 19 -6.33 10.19 -6.20
CA CYS A 19 -5.37 10.67 -5.23
C CYS A 19 -4.99 9.46 -4.36
N ALA A 20 -3.84 8.84 -4.63
CA ALA A 20 -3.28 7.82 -3.74
C ALA A 20 -3.05 8.50 -2.40
N ALA A 21 -3.96 8.26 -1.44
CA ALA A 21 -3.83 8.76 -0.08
C ALA A 21 -2.52 8.20 0.48
N ALA A 22 -1.51 9.06 0.60
CA ALA A 22 -0.25 8.70 1.21
C ALA A 22 -0.55 8.32 2.66
N GLU A 23 -0.34 7.04 2.99
CA GLU A 23 -0.52 6.56 4.35
C GLU A 23 0.47 7.31 5.25
N PRO A 24 0.01 7.92 6.36
CA PRO A 24 0.90 8.69 7.23
C PRO A 24 2.06 7.80 7.68
N PRO A 25 3.28 8.36 7.81
CA PRO A 25 4.46 7.58 8.19
C PRO A 25 4.18 6.86 9.50
N ALA A 26 4.36 5.54 9.51
CA ALA A 26 4.11 4.71 10.67
C ALA A 26 4.90 5.25 11.88
N ALA A 27 4.23 5.42 13.01
CA ALA A 27 4.86 5.84 14.24
C ALA A 27 5.94 4.81 14.66
N PRO A 28 7.05 5.26 15.27
CA PRO A 28 8.08 4.35 15.77
C PRO A 28 7.48 3.34 16.77
N ILE A 29 7.82 2.07 16.61
CA ILE A 29 7.35 1.00 17.50
C ILE A 29 8.24 0.98 18.75
N GLY A 30 7.61 1.11 19.92
CA GLY A 30 8.29 1.05 21.21
C GLY A 30 8.32 -0.36 21.82
N VAL A 31 9.19 -0.54 22.82
CA VAL A 31 9.19 -1.76 23.65
C VAL A 31 7.91 -1.83 24.46
N GLY A 32 7.30 -3.02 24.55
CA GLY A 32 6.03 -3.24 25.23
C GLY A 32 4.79 -2.96 24.37
N SER A 33 4.97 -2.35 23.19
CA SER A 33 3.89 -2.24 22.20
C SER A 33 3.58 -3.59 21.57
N ILE A 34 2.32 -3.80 21.21
CA ILE A 34 1.91 -4.97 20.42
C ILE A 34 2.56 -4.87 19.04
N ALA A 35 3.23 -5.94 18.60
CA ALA A 35 3.84 -6.00 17.28
C ALA A 35 2.73 -5.94 16.20
N PRO A 36 2.83 -5.03 15.21
CA PRO A 36 1.87 -4.95 14.11
C PRO A 36 1.85 -6.25 13.30
N ASP A 37 0.66 -6.68 12.88
CA ASP A 37 0.54 -7.84 12.01
C ASP A 37 0.98 -7.47 10.59
N PHE A 38 1.63 -8.42 9.92
CA PHE A 38 2.06 -8.27 8.53
C PHE A 38 2.05 -9.62 7.83
N THR A 39 1.87 -9.58 6.52
CA THR A 39 1.96 -10.76 5.66
C THR A 39 3.06 -10.54 4.63
N LEU A 40 4.01 -11.48 4.55
CA LEU A 40 5.15 -11.43 3.63
C LEU A 40 5.22 -12.70 2.78
N PRO A 41 5.78 -12.61 1.56
CA PRO A 41 6.21 -13.78 0.81
C PRO A 41 7.27 -14.55 1.60
N ALA A 42 7.16 -15.87 1.62
CA ALA A 42 8.22 -16.71 2.19
C ALA A 42 9.26 -17.06 1.13
N ALA A 43 10.52 -17.26 1.56
CA ALA A 43 11.62 -17.63 0.66
C ALA A 43 11.37 -18.95 -0.10
N GLY A 44 10.65 -19.89 0.49
CA GLY A 44 10.26 -21.16 -0.15
C GLY A 44 8.98 -21.08 -0.99
N GLY A 45 8.46 -19.89 -1.26
CA GLY A 45 7.16 -19.68 -1.86
C GLY A 45 6.01 -19.66 -0.85
N GLY A 46 4.85 -19.16 -1.29
CA GLY A 46 3.70 -18.91 -0.42
C GLY A 46 3.86 -17.66 0.45
N THR A 47 2.99 -17.52 1.44
CA THR A 47 2.93 -16.36 2.33
C THR A 47 2.98 -16.77 3.80
N ARG A 48 3.47 -15.86 4.64
CA ARG A 48 3.52 -16.00 6.10
C ARG A 48 2.97 -14.74 6.75
N THR A 49 2.16 -14.94 7.78
CA THR A 49 1.57 -13.85 8.56
C THR A 49 2.06 -13.92 10.01
N LEU A 50 2.44 -12.79 10.60
CA LEU A 50 2.99 -12.75 11.96
C LEU A 50 2.01 -13.36 12.98
N SER A 51 0.71 -13.07 12.87
CA SER A 51 -0.34 -13.63 13.75
C SER A 51 -0.45 -15.15 13.73
N GLN A 52 0.10 -15.85 12.73
CA GLN A 52 0.13 -17.32 12.71
C GLN A 52 1.08 -17.90 13.78
N VAL A 53 2.09 -17.13 14.19
CA VAL A 53 3.15 -17.54 15.13
C VAL A 53 3.19 -16.70 16.40
N ALA A 54 2.75 -15.44 16.35
CA ALA A 54 2.67 -14.56 17.51
C ALA A 54 1.78 -15.16 18.60
N GLY A 55 2.20 -15.02 19.86
CA GLY A 55 1.48 -15.53 21.04
C GLY A 55 1.59 -17.05 21.27
N LYS A 56 2.04 -17.84 20.28
CA LYS A 56 2.25 -19.29 20.44
C LYS A 56 3.62 -19.62 21.02
N LYS A 57 4.65 -18.87 20.61
CA LYS A 57 6.05 -19.00 21.05
C LYS A 57 6.73 -17.64 20.97
N PRO A 58 7.86 -17.42 21.68
CA PRO A 58 8.71 -16.26 21.45
C PRO A 58 9.17 -16.21 19.99
N VAL A 59 9.10 -15.03 19.38
CA VAL A 59 9.47 -14.80 17.98
C VAL A 59 10.51 -13.68 17.94
N VAL A 60 11.60 -13.90 17.20
CA VAL A 60 12.60 -12.87 16.91
C VAL A 60 12.43 -12.41 15.47
N LEU A 61 12.29 -11.10 15.27
CA LEU A 61 12.24 -10.47 13.95
C LEU A 61 13.61 -9.89 13.61
N VAL A 62 14.15 -10.27 12.45
CA VAL A 62 15.46 -9.78 11.96
C VAL A 62 15.23 -8.99 10.68
N PHE A 63 15.50 -7.68 10.73
CA PHE A 63 15.45 -6.80 9.56
C PHE A 63 16.88 -6.62 9.02
N PHE A 64 17.07 -6.88 7.73
CA PHE A 64 18.35 -6.69 7.05
C PHE A 64 18.13 -5.92 5.75
N ARG A 65 19.16 -5.21 5.25
CA ARG A 65 19.04 -4.33 4.08
C ARG A 65 18.84 -5.07 2.76
N GLY A 66 19.16 -6.36 2.71
CA GLY A 66 19.08 -7.21 1.52
C GLY A 66 20.17 -8.27 1.55
N VAL A 67 20.05 -9.24 0.65
CA VAL A 67 21.09 -10.23 0.36
C VAL A 67 21.67 -9.84 -1.00
N TRP A 68 22.99 -9.77 -1.10
CA TRP A 68 23.71 -9.45 -2.34
C TRP A 68 24.05 -10.71 -3.14
#